data_AF-A3SK26-F1
#
_entry.id   AF-A3SK26-F1
#
_cell.length_a   1.000
_cell.length_b   1.000
_cell.length_c   1.000
_cell.angle_alpha   90.00
_cell.angle_beta   90.00
_cell.angle_gamma   90.00
#
_symmetry.space_group_name_H-M   'P 1'
#
loop_
_entity.id
_entity.type
_entity.pdbx_description
1 polymer ?
#
loop_
_entity_poly.entity_id
_entity_poly.type
_entity_poly.pdbx_seq_one_letter_code
_entity_poly.pdbx_strand_id
1 'polypeptide(L)'
;MGGLPVGARILTLSGEMPVEHLMPGDRIVTRDAGMAVLRNIRRRRLVTRAVKILAGSLGDTRPDCDVILPEDQHVHVRDWRARAMFNLPAALVPAAALVDGEFITALGEIEMDVITLIFDSPHVLYVDGLELAGHDMAQPLHSAA
;
A
#
# COMPACT_ATOMS: atom_id res chain seq x y z
N MET A 1 10.37 7.20 2.13
CA MET A 1 9.54 6.41 3.07
C MET A 1 8.10 6.70 2.73
N GLY A 2 7.45 5.77 2.02
CA GLY A 2 6.05 5.89 1.58
C GLY A 2 5.06 6.07 2.73
N GLY A 3 3.80 6.25 2.36
CA GLY A 3 2.70 6.43 3.29
C GLY A 3 1.36 6.29 2.57
N LEU A 4 0.31 6.08 3.36
CA LEU A 4 -1.05 5.98 2.85
C LEU A 4 -1.58 7.40 2.61
N PRO A 5 -2.05 7.75 1.41
CA PRO A 5 -2.61 9.07 1.15
C PRO A 5 -3.87 9.28 2.01
N VAL A 6 -4.11 10.52 2.47
CA VAL A 6 -5.38 10.87 3.13
C VAL A 6 -6.55 10.55 2.21
N GLY A 7 -7.63 9.98 2.77
CA GLY A 7 -8.79 9.51 2.02
C GLY A 7 -8.71 8.05 1.60
N ALA A 8 -7.52 7.43 1.67
CA ALA A 8 -7.39 5.99 1.43
C ALA A 8 -8.22 5.19 2.44
N ARG A 9 -8.85 4.11 1.98
CA ARG A 9 -9.70 3.26 2.81
C ARG A 9 -8.96 2.00 3.22
N ILE A 10 -8.80 1.80 4.52
CA ILE A 10 -8.11 0.64 5.09
C ILE A 10 -9.10 -0.36 5.70
N LEU A 11 -8.81 -1.64 5.54
CA LEU A 11 -9.66 -2.71 6.08
C LEU A 11 -9.46 -2.88 7.59
N THR A 12 -10.56 -2.81 8.32
CA THR A 12 -10.65 -3.10 9.76
C THR A 12 -11.67 -4.21 10.02
N LEU A 13 -11.81 -4.64 11.27
CA LEU A 13 -12.86 -5.62 11.66
C LEU A 13 -14.29 -5.11 11.41
N SER A 14 -14.48 -3.80 11.38
CA SER A 14 -15.78 -3.16 11.14
C SER A 14 -16.02 -2.86 9.65
N GLY A 15 -15.13 -3.34 8.77
CA GLY A 15 -15.10 -3.01 7.36
C GLY A 15 -14.07 -1.94 7.02
N GLU A 16 -14.15 -1.43 5.80
CA GLU A 16 -13.24 -0.39 5.31
C GLU A 16 -13.59 0.99 5.84
N MET A 17 -12.58 1.75 6.26
CA MET A 17 -12.74 3.13 6.71
C MET A 17 -11.56 4.01 6.30
N PRO A 18 -11.73 5.34 6.24
CA PRO A 18 -10.63 6.25 5.92
C PRO A 18 -9.48 6.16 6.92
N VAL A 19 -8.24 6.16 6.43
CA VAL A 19 -7.02 6.06 7.25
C VAL A 19 -6.87 7.21 8.26
N GLU A 20 -7.41 8.38 7.96
CA GLU A 20 -7.38 9.58 8.83
C GLU A 20 -8.28 9.48 10.06
N HIS A 21 -9.22 8.53 10.08
CA HIS A 21 -10.12 8.27 11.20
C HIS A 21 -9.56 7.27 12.22
N LEU A 22 -8.45 6.61 11.89
CA LEU A 22 -7.83 5.65 12.80
C LEU A 22 -7.26 6.32 14.04
N MET A 23 -7.23 5.56 15.13
CA MET A 23 -6.62 5.92 16.41
C MET A 23 -5.69 4.82 16.92
N PRO A 24 -4.63 5.17 17.68
CA PRO A 24 -3.86 4.17 18.42
C PRO A 24 -4.77 3.28 19.27
N GLY A 25 -4.57 1.96 19.19
CA GLY A 25 -5.41 0.94 19.81
C GLY A 25 -6.35 0.23 18.82
N ASP A 26 -6.63 0.83 17.66
CA ASP A 26 -7.45 0.20 16.63
C ASP A 26 -6.81 -1.09 16.10
N ARG A 27 -7.67 -2.05 15.75
CA ARG A 27 -7.24 -3.34 15.17
C ARG A 27 -7.41 -3.31 13.67
N ILE A 28 -6.29 -3.44 12.96
CA ILE A 28 -6.21 -3.38 11.49
C ILE A 28 -6.06 -4.79 10.94
N VAL A 29 -6.81 -5.11 9.89
CA VAL A 29 -6.66 -6.40 9.19
C VAL A 29 -5.37 -6.37 8.39
N THR A 30 -4.51 -7.35 8.59
CA THR A 30 -3.23 -7.49 7.88
C THR A 30 -3.17 -8.82 7.14
N ARG A 31 -2.41 -8.85 6.05
CA ARG A 31 -2.29 -10.06 5.23
C ARG A 31 -1.52 -11.18 5.94
N ASP A 32 -0.47 -10.80 6.65
CA ASP A 32 0.54 -11.71 7.19
C ASP A 32 0.23 -12.19 8.61
N ALA A 33 -0.44 -11.36 9.43
CA ALA A 33 -0.72 -11.67 10.84
C ALA A 33 -2.23 -11.76 11.15
N GLY A 34 -3.09 -11.56 10.15
CA GLY A 34 -4.55 -11.50 10.32
C GLY A 34 -4.99 -10.17 10.93
N MET A 35 -4.55 -9.87 12.16
CA MET A 35 -4.87 -8.62 12.87
C MET A 35 -3.63 -8.03 13.55
N ALA A 36 -3.45 -6.72 13.44
CA ALA A 36 -2.41 -5.97 14.14
C ALA A 36 -3.00 -4.77 14.90
N VAL A 37 -2.48 -4.49 16.09
CA VAL A 37 -2.88 -3.33 16.91
C VAL A 37 -2.06 -2.13 16.50
N LEU A 38 -2.74 -1.07 16.06
CA LEU A 38 -2.11 0.19 15.73
C LEU A 38 -1.51 0.84 16.98
N ARG A 39 -0.20 1.08 16.98
CA ARG A 39 0.50 1.67 18.13
C ARG A 39 0.58 3.18 18.05
N ASN A 40 0.78 3.70 16.85
CA ASN A 40 0.87 5.14 16.65
C ASN A 40 0.55 5.50 15.20
N ILE A 41 0.28 6.78 14.97
CA ILE A 41 -0.02 7.35 13.67
C ILE A 41 0.85 8.58 13.47
N ARG A 42 1.53 8.66 12.33
CA ARG A 42 2.29 9.85 11.94
C ARG A 42 1.70 10.45 10.68
N ARG A 43 1.39 11.75 10.72
CA ARG A 43 0.85 12.52 9.59
C ARG A 43 1.94 13.44 9.05
N ARG A 44 2.07 13.51 7.73
CA ARG A 44 3.05 14.37 7.06
C ARG A 44 2.44 14.95 5.81
N ARG A 45 2.66 16.25 5.59
CA ARG A 45 2.57 16.85 4.27
C ARG A 45 3.92 16.75 3.60
N LEU A 46 3.96 16.32 2.34
CA LEU A 46 5.21 16.21 1.60
C LEU A 46 4.99 16.52 0.11
N VAL A 47 6.06 16.97 -0.54
CA VAL A 47 6.17 16.99 -2.00
C VAL A 47 6.93 15.74 -2.39
N THR A 48 6.30 14.86 -3.18
CA THR A 48 6.93 13.62 -3.65
C THR A 48 6.48 13.32 -5.06
N ARG A 49 7.28 12.53 -5.76
CA ARG A 49 6.83 11.90 -6.98
C ARG A 49 5.74 10.88 -6.69
N ALA A 50 4.70 10.86 -7.51
CA ALA A 50 3.55 10.00 -7.33
C ALA A 50 3.24 9.16 -8.56
N VAL A 51 2.54 8.05 -8.32
CA VAL A 51 2.04 7.13 -9.34
C VAL A 51 0.53 7.02 -9.20
N LYS A 52 -0.17 7.16 -10.32
CA LYS A 52 -1.61 6.86 -10.43
C LYS A 52 -1.77 5.42 -10.90
N ILE A 53 -2.59 4.65 -10.20
CA ILE A 53 -2.98 3.28 -10.53
C ILE A 53 -4.48 3.30 -10.82
N LEU A 54 -4.90 3.02 -12.06
CA LEU A 54 -6.31 2.98 -12.42
C LEU A 54 -7.02 1.77 -11.78
N ALA A 55 -8.30 1.92 -11.47
CA ALA A 55 -9.12 0.80 -11.00
C ALA A 55 -9.02 -0.41 -11.94
N GLY A 56 -8.90 -1.62 -11.37
CA GLY A 56 -8.82 -2.87 -12.13
C GLY A 56 -7.51 -3.14 -12.90
N SER A 57 -6.48 -2.31 -12.75
CA SER A 57 -5.22 -2.43 -13.50
C SER A 57 -4.23 -3.49 -12.98
N LEU A 58 -4.41 -3.93 -11.73
CA LEU A 58 -3.64 -4.96 -11.05
C LEU A 58 -4.50 -6.22 -10.85
N GLY A 59 -3.84 -7.37 -10.64
CA GLY A 59 -4.48 -8.69 -10.54
C GLY A 59 -5.79 -8.73 -9.72
N ASP A 60 -6.66 -9.68 -10.06
CA ASP A 60 -8.02 -9.82 -9.48
C ASP A 60 -8.88 -8.54 -9.57
N THR A 61 -8.70 -7.74 -10.65
CA THR A 61 -9.45 -6.49 -10.90
C THR A 61 -9.35 -5.46 -9.76
N ARG A 62 -8.15 -5.32 -9.19
CA ARG A 62 -7.83 -4.30 -8.18
C ARG A 62 -7.01 -3.16 -8.80
N PRO A 63 -6.94 -1.97 -8.18
CA PRO A 63 -7.72 -1.49 -7.03
C PRO A 63 -9.21 -1.31 -7.34
N ASP A 64 -10.04 -1.10 -6.30
CA ASP A 64 -11.49 -0.90 -6.43
C ASP A 64 -11.87 0.49 -6.97
N CYS A 65 -10.93 1.44 -6.86
CA CYS A 65 -11.02 2.79 -7.36
C CYS A 65 -9.65 3.25 -7.86
N ASP A 66 -9.58 4.38 -8.57
CA ASP A 66 -8.30 4.99 -8.92
C ASP A 66 -7.54 5.38 -7.65
N VAL A 67 -6.27 4.98 -7.54
CA VAL A 67 -5.42 5.26 -6.37
C VAL A 67 -4.21 6.09 -6.80
N ILE A 68 -3.79 7.03 -5.95
CA ILE A 68 -2.55 7.79 -6.13
C ILE A 68 -1.63 7.47 -4.95
N LEU A 69 -0.45 6.91 -5.23
CA LEU A 69 0.51 6.53 -4.20
C LEU A 69 1.82 7.32 -4.38
N PRO A 70 2.57 7.56 -3.29
CA PRO A 70 4.00 7.89 -3.40
C PRO A 70 4.72 6.85 -4.25
N GLU A 71 5.66 7.26 -5.11
CA GLU A 71 6.35 6.31 -6.01
C GLU A 71 7.16 5.23 -5.28
N ASP A 72 7.57 5.51 -4.04
CA ASP A 72 8.33 4.63 -3.15
C ASP A 72 7.44 3.79 -2.22
N GLN A 73 6.11 3.99 -2.26
CA GLN A 73 5.17 3.12 -1.56
C GLN A 73 5.24 1.72 -2.18
N HIS A 74 5.50 0.72 -1.35
CA HIS A 74 5.59 -0.65 -1.83
C HIS A 74 4.20 -1.29 -1.91
N VAL A 75 3.94 -1.90 -3.06
CA VAL A 75 2.74 -2.67 -3.39
C VAL A 75 3.13 -4.14 -3.39
N HIS A 76 2.35 -4.99 -2.73
CA HIS A 76 2.51 -6.43 -2.76
C HIS A 76 1.81 -6.98 -4.00
N VAL A 77 2.63 -7.46 -4.94
CA VAL A 77 2.16 -8.00 -6.22
C VAL A 77 2.33 -9.50 -6.18
N ARG A 78 1.27 -10.21 -6.56
CA ARG A 78 1.20 -11.68 -6.54
C ARG A 78 0.65 -12.27 -7.84
N ASP A 79 0.60 -11.45 -8.88
CA ASP A 79 0.14 -11.84 -10.21
C ASP A 79 1.32 -12.21 -11.12
N TRP A 80 1.06 -12.35 -12.42
CA TRP A 80 2.08 -12.67 -13.41
C TRP A 80 3.25 -11.67 -13.42
N ARG A 81 3.06 -10.41 -13.00
CA ARG A 81 4.12 -9.40 -12.96
C ARG A 81 5.18 -9.75 -11.92
N ALA A 82 4.81 -10.31 -10.77
CA ALA A 82 5.79 -10.77 -9.76
C ALA A 82 6.73 -11.83 -10.35
N ARG A 83 6.18 -12.76 -11.13
CA ARG A 83 6.95 -13.79 -11.82
C ARG A 83 7.80 -13.20 -12.95
N ALA A 84 7.23 -12.32 -13.77
CA ALA A 84 7.90 -11.74 -14.93
C ALA A 84 9.04 -10.78 -14.53
N MET A 85 8.85 -9.98 -13.49
CA MET A 85 9.81 -8.95 -13.05
C MET A 85 10.83 -9.49 -12.06
N PHE A 86 10.45 -10.43 -11.17
CA PHE A 86 11.30 -10.85 -10.04
C PHE A 86 11.51 -12.36 -9.95
N ASN A 87 10.90 -13.16 -10.83
CA ASN A 87 10.90 -14.63 -10.77
C ASN A 87 10.43 -15.20 -9.41
N LEU A 88 9.54 -14.48 -8.73
CA LEU A 88 8.94 -14.87 -7.46
C LEU A 88 7.42 -15.05 -7.61
N PRO A 89 6.77 -15.88 -6.76
CA PRO A 89 5.31 -15.98 -6.76
C PRO A 89 4.63 -14.72 -6.23
N ALA A 90 5.35 -13.93 -5.43
CA ALA A 90 4.90 -12.67 -4.88
C ALA A 90 6.13 -11.78 -4.58
N ALA A 91 5.96 -10.46 -4.69
CA ALA A 91 7.02 -9.50 -4.38
C ALA A 91 6.43 -8.19 -3.83
N LEU A 92 7.18 -7.52 -2.96
CA LEU A 92 6.94 -6.12 -2.59
C LEU A 92 7.75 -5.25 -3.53
N VAL A 93 7.07 -4.37 -4.26
CA VAL A 93 7.68 -3.57 -5.31
C VAL A 93 7.26 -2.11 -5.14
N PRO A 94 8.17 -1.13 -5.34
CA PRO A 94 7.78 0.26 -5.30
C PRO A 94 6.77 0.55 -6.42
N ALA A 95 5.79 1.42 -6.16
CA ALA A 95 4.77 1.77 -7.14
C ALA A 95 5.37 2.28 -8.47
N ALA A 96 6.52 2.96 -8.43
CA ALA A 96 7.27 3.38 -9.63
C ALA A 96 7.65 2.21 -10.55
N ALA A 97 7.93 1.02 -10.01
CA ALA A 97 8.31 -0.15 -10.82
C ALA A 97 7.11 -0.77 -11.57
N LEU A 98 5.89 -0.36 -11.23
CA LEU A 98 4.66 -0.82 -11.87
C LEU A 98 4.20 0.05 -13.04
N VAL A 99 4.85 1.19 -13.27
CA VAL A 99 4.47 2.13 -14.33
C VAL A 99 4.59 1.47 -15.70
N ASP A 100 3.47 1.39 -16.41
CA ASP A 100 3.38 0.89 -17.79
C ASP A 100 3.04 1.99 -18.80
N GLY A 101 2.66 3.18 -18.33
CA GLY A 101 2.34 4.35 -19.16
C GLY A 101 0.90 4.39 -19.69
N GLU A 102 0.09 3.38 -19.39
CA GLU A 102 -1.30 3.27 -19.85
C GLU A 102 -2.27 3.18 -18.67
N PHE A 103 -2.14 2.16 -17.83
CA PHE A 103 -3.00 1.93 -16.67
C PHE A 103 -2.35 2.37 -15.37
N ILE A 104 -1.02 2.36 -15.34
CA ILE A 104 -0.23 2.82 -14.21
C ILE A 104 0.72 3.90 -14.73
N THR A 105 0.52 5.13 -14.27
CA THR A 105 1.15 6.32 -14.84
C THR A 105 1.87 7.13 -13.78
N ALA A 106 3.05 7.66 -14.13
CA ALA A 106 3.76 8.61 -13.27
C ALA A 106 3.11 9.99 -13.37
N LEU A 107 2.83 10.61 -12.22
CA LEU A 107 2.25 11.96 -12.13
C LEU A 107 3.29 13.07 -12.00
N GLY A 108 4.57 12.71 -11.77
CA GLY A 108 5.60 13.68 -11.39
C GLY A 108 5.48 14.08 -9.93
N GLU A 109 6.12 15.19 -9.55
CA GLU A 109 6.08 15.72 -8.19
C GLU A 109 4.74 16.38 -7.89
N ILE A 110 4.11 15.96 -6.79
CA ILE A 110 2.88 16.54 -6.26
C ILE A 110 3.00 16.74 -4.76
N GLU A 111 2.26 17.71 -4.23
CA GLU A 111 2.04 17.84 -2.79
C GLU A 111 0.92 16.86 -2.36
N MET A 112 1.16 16.08 -1.30
CA MET A 112 0.16 15.19 -0.71
C MET A 112 0.30 15.09 0.80
N ASP A 113 -0.83 14.91 1.47
CA ASP A 113 -0.90 14.55 2.88
C ASP A 113 -0.90 13.01 3.00
N VAL A 114 0.09 12.47 3.71
CA VAL A 114 0.27 11.02 3.93
C VAL A 114 0.22 10.65 5.40
N ILE A 115 -0.28 9.44 5.65
CA ILE A 115 -0.41 8.82 6.95
C ILE A 115 0.46 7.56 6.99
N THR A 116 1.34 7.50 7.99
CA THR A 116 2.10 6.30 8.33
C THR A 116 1.46 5.64 9.54
N LEU A 117 1.10 4.37 9.40
CA LEU A 117 0.60 3.52 10.50
C LEU A 117 1.76 2.75 11.11
N ILE A 118 1.91 2.84 12.44
CA ILE A 118 3.02 2.23 13.17
C ILE A 118 2.48 1.09 14.03
N PHE A 119 3.05 -0.09 13.86
CA PHE A 119 2.71 -1.31 14.58
C PHE A 119 3.95 -1.83 15.35
N ASP A 120 3.80 -2.89 16.14
CA ASP A 120 4.94 -3.53 16.82
C ASP A 120 5.88 -4.23 15.83
N SER A 121 5.32 -4.68 14.71
CA SER A 121 6.06 -5.30 13.60
C SER A 121 5.57 -4.74 12.27
N PRO A 122 6.43 -4.70 11.24
CA PRO A 122 6.02 -4.37 9.89
C PRO A 122 4.96 -5.36 9.34
N HIS A 123 3.95 -4.86 8.62
CA HIS A 123 2.83 -5.67 8.11
C HIS A 123 2.43 -5.25 6.69
N VAL A 124 1.73 -6.15 5.97
CA VAL A 124 1.04 -5.82 4.72
C VAL A 124 -0.43 -5.49 5.02
N LEU A 125 -0.86 -4.32 4.58
CA LEU A 125 -2.15 -3.72 4.86
C LEU A 125 -3.06 -3.80 3.64
N TYR A 126 -4.36 -4.02 3.86
CA TYR A 126 -5.36 -3.92 2.80
C TYR A 126 -5.88 -2.48 2.71
N VAL A 127 -5.61 -1.80 1.59
CA VAL A 127 -5.93 -0.38 1.39
C VAL A 127 -6.44 -0.15 -0.03
N ASP A 128 -7.66 0.38 -0.19
CA ASP A 128 -8.33 0.64 -1.49
C ASP A 128 -8.32 -0.58 -2.44
N GLY A 129 -8.45 -1.78 -1.86
CA GLY A 129 -8.37 -3.05 -2.58
C GLY A 129 -6.94 -3.51 -2.94
N LEU A 130 -5.91 -2.76 -2.57
CA LEU A 130 -4.50 -3.13 -2.72
C LEU A 130 -3.93 -3.75 -1.45
N GLU A 131 -2.86 -4.53 -1.62
CA GLU A 131 -2.01 -5.00 -0.53
C GLU A 131 -0.77 -4.09 -0.47
N LEU A 132 -0.70 -3.19 0.51
CA LEU A 132 0.37 -2.19 0.64
C LEU A 132 1.30 -2.48 1.82
N ALA A 133 2.59 -2.23 1.63
CA ALA A 133 3.55 -2.35 2.72
C ALA A 133 3.33 -1.27 3.79
N GLY A 134 3.24 -1.67 5.05
CA GLY A 134 3.24 -0.78 6.21
C GLY A 134 4.60 -0.18 6.52
N HIS A 135 4.71 0.53 7.64
CA HIS A 135 5.97 1.15 8.07
C HIS A 135 7.11 0.13 8.21
N ASP A 136 8.33 0.53 7.85
CA ASP A 136 9.57 -0.27 7.91
C ASP A 136 9.59 -1.59 7.12
N MET A 137 8.59 -1.84 6.26
CA MET A 137 8.64 -2.93 5.29
C MET A 137 9.49 -2.54 4.07
N ALA A 138 10.82 -2.71 4.17
CA ALA A 138 11.77 -2.43 3.08
C ALA A 138 12.39 -3.69 2.44
N GLN A 139 11.94 -4.90 2.81
CA GLN A 139 12.53 -6.16 2.34
C GLN A 139 11.49 -7.09 1.69
N PRO A 140 11.89 -7.93 0.71
CA PRO A 140 10.99 -8.89 0.10
C PRO A 140 10.44 -9.86 1.14
N LEU A 141 9.11 -10.06 1.11
CA LEU A 141 8.43 -11.11 1.87
C LEU A 141 9.02 -12.45 1.42
N HIS A 142 9.77 -13.10 2.31
CA HIS A 142 10.05 -14.51 2.15
C HIS A 142 8.75 -15.23 2.49
N SER A 143 8.03 -15.70 1.47
CA SER A 143 6.86 -16.54 1.69
C SER A 143 7.31 -17.77 2.48
N ALA A 144 6.79 -17.94 3.71
CA ALA A 144 6.77 -19.25 4.31
C ALA A 144 5.80 -20.11 3.47
N ALA A 145 6.37 -21.19 2.93
CA ALA A 145 5.79 -22.39 2.32
C ALA A 145 4.31 -22.36 1.88
#